data_AF-A0A506QQ50-F1
#
_entry.id   AF-A0A506QQ50-F1
#
_cell.length_a   1.000
_cell.length_b   1.000
_cell.length_c   1.000
_cell.angle_alpha   90.00
_cell.angle_beta   90.00
_cell.angle_gamma   90.00
#
_symmetry.space_group_name_H-M   'P 1'
#
loop_
_entity.id
_entity.type
_entity.pdbx_description
1 polymer ?
#
loop_
_entity_poly.entity_id
_entity_poly.type
_entity_poly.pdbx_seq_one_letter_code
_entity_poly.pdbx_strand_id
1 'polypeptide(L)'
;MCGFVGCLCENPREFSETEKHQFENMNTMIFHRGPDDEGYFRDEHVQFGFRRLSIIDLEAGHQPLTYENDRYVIIFNGEIYNYVELREMLLEKGATFATQSDTEVIIALYAHMKEKCVDYLRGMFAFMIWDREEKKLFGARDHFGIKPLYIAQQGDTTFFASEKKSIMHVMEDKGVNPTSLQHYFTYQYGPEPETLTIDVNKIEPGHYFVKEIGKEMEIHRYWKPYFNASSATKEEHIQAIRDVLYDSVKVHMRSDVPVGSFLSGGIDSSIIASIAREMNPNLLTFSVGFEQRGFSEVDVAKETAEKLGVKNHNVFISAKEFMDEFPKIIWHMDDPLADPAAVPLYFVAKEARKHVTVVLSGEGADELFGGYNIYREPNSLKMFSYIPSPGKSVLKALSGALKEGFKGKSFLERGCTPIEERYYGNAKIFREEEKAELMKYYNESVNYMDITKPLYNEIKDYDDVSKMQYIDMFTWLRGDILLKADKMTMANSLELRVPFLDKEVFDVASKIPTEFKIANGTTKAILREAARGIVPDHVLDRKKLGFPVPIRHWLKDEMHDWAINIINESKTDHLIDKQYVLNLLEAHCADKGDYSRKIWTVLAFMVWHQIYVEHKYDTNQFHEETKRAYSLV
;
A
#
# COMPACT_ATOMS: atom_id res chain seq x y z
N MET A 1 -7.24 0.12 -14.13
CA MET A 1 -6.22 0.80 -13.34
C MET A 1 -5.04 1.14 -14.21
N CYS A 2 -4.53 2.34 -14.12
CA CYS A 2 -3.66 2.90 -15.15
C CYS A 2 -2.28 3.24 -14.59
N GLY A 3 -1.47 3.89 -15.40
CA GLY A 3 -0.23 4.53 -14.97
C GLY A 3 -0.01 5.81 -15.74
N PHE A 4 0.65 6.79 -15.12
CA PHE A 4 1.04 8.02 -15.81
C PHE A 4 2.46 8.44 -15.45
N VAL A 5 3.02 9.22 -16.36
CA VAL A 5 4.27 9.97 -16.20
C VAL A 5 4.04 11.40 -16.68
N GLY A 6 4.78 12.34 -16.14
CA GLY A 6 4.80 13.68 -16.70
C GLY A 6 5.87 14.57 -16.10
N CYS A 7 6.03 15.71 -16.74
CA CYS A 7 6.91 16.77 -16.26
C CYS A 7 6.32 18.15 -16.54
N LEU A 8 6.73 19.12 -15.72
CA LEU A 8 6.46 20.54 -15.86
C LEU A 8 7.80 21.27 -15.88
N CYS A 9 8.07 22.02 -16.94
CA CYS A 9 9.23 22.89 -17.08
C CYS A 9 8.85 24.36 -16.78
N GLU A 10 9.62 25.02 -15.93
CA GLU A 10 9.41 26.44 -15.57
C GLU A 10 9.51 27.35 -16.80
N ASN A 11 10.49 27.10 -17.65
CA ASN A 11 10.71 27.88 -18.86
C ASN A 11 10.06 27.21 -20.07
N PRO A 12 9.38 27.98 -20.95
CA PRO A 12 8.83 27.43 -22.17
C PRO A 12 9.97 26.94 -23.06
N ARG A 13 9.89 25.71 -23.56
CA ARG A 13 10.90 25.17 -24.47
C ARG A 13 10.32 24.14 -25.44
N GLU A 14 10.96 24.04 -26.60
CA GLU A 14 10.73 22.92 -27.51
C GLU A 14 11.54 21.70 -27.04
N PHE A 15 10.88 20.56 -26.92
CA PHE A 15 11.53 19.30 -26.60
C PHE A 15 12.21 18.72 -27.83
N SER A 16 13.49 18.39 -27.72
CA SER A 16 14.23 17.67 -28.76
C SER A 16 13.67 16.26 -28.96
N GLU A 17 13.94 15.65 -30.12
CA GLU A 17 13.53 14.26 -30.39
C GLU A 17 14.09 13.26 -29.36
N THR A 18 15.31 13.51 -28.86
CA THR A 18 15.92 12.71 -27.79
C THR A 18 15.12 12.82 -26.48
N GLU A 19 14.70 14.02 -26.10
CA GLU A 19 13.91 14.22 -24.88
C GLU A 19 12.51 13.60 -25.00
N LYS A 20 11.89 13.70 -26.19
CA LYS A 20 10.60 13.03 -26.47
C LYS A 20 10.72 11.51 -26.33
N HIS A 21 11.78 10.93 -26.88
CA HIS A 21 12.04 9.49 -26.79
C HIS A 21 12.34 9.04 -25.35
N GLN A 22 13.12 9.81 -24.59
CA GLN A 22 13.33 9.54 -23.17
C GLN A 22 12.02 9.56 -22.38
N PHE A 23 11.13 10.52 -22.67
CA PHE A 23 9.81 10.60 -22.05
C PHE A 23 8.92 9.39 -22.42
N GLU A 24 8.96 8.94 -23.67
CA GLU A 24 8.27 7.73 -24.11
C GLU A 24 8.80 6.47 -23.42
N ASN A 25 10.11 6.41 -23.15
CA ASN A 25 10.71 5.33 -22.37
C ASN A 25 10.25 5.35 -20.90
N MET A 26 10.09 6.53 -20.29
CA MET A 26 9.47 6.65 -18.96
C MET A 26 8.06 6.03 -18.95
N ASN A 27 7.24 6.36 -19.95
CA ASN A 27 5.88 5.80 -20.08
C ASN A 27 5.89 4.29 -20.38
N THR A 28 6.91 3.81 -21.09
CA THR A 28 7.08 2.39 -21.42
C THR A 28 7.43 1.56 -20.19
N MET A 29 8.21 2.08 -19.24
CA MET A 29 8.58 1.36 -18.00
C MET A 29 7.39 0.96 -17.13
N ILE A 30 6.23 1.59 -17.33
CA ILE A 30 4.99 1.33 -16.58
C ILE A 30 3.91 0.65 -17.43
N PHE A 31 4.27 0.06 -18.58
CA PHE A 31 3.35 -0.69 -19.45
C PHE A 31 2.51 -1.72 -18.69
N HIS A 32 3.11 -2.43 -17.72
CA HIS A 32 2.40 -3.44 -16.92
C HIS A 32 1.16 -2.88 -16.22
N ARG A 33 1.15 -1.58 -15.92
CA ARG A 33 -0.02 -0.94 -15.31
C ARG A 33 -1.17 -0.77 -16.28
N GLY A 34 -0.89 -0.46 -17.54
CA GLY A 34 -1.90 -0.12 -18.53
C GLY A 34 -1.49 -0.60 -19.93
N PRO A 35 -1.70 -1.89 -20.23
CA PRO A 35 -1.24 -2.51 -21.46
C PRO A 35 -2.17 -2.30 -22.67
N ASP A 36 -3.39 -1.78 -22.46
CA ASP A 36 -4.41 -1.73 -23.49
C ASP A 36 -4.24 -0.55 -24.46
N ASP A 37 -3.72 0.57 -23.95
CA ASP A 37 -3.62 1.81 -24.72
C ASP A 37 -2.55 2.75 -24.13
N GLU A 38 -2.05 3.66 -24.96
CA GLU A 38 -1.08 4.69 -24.59
C GLU A 38 -1.42 6.03 -25.20
N GLY A 39 -1.17 7.11 -24.46
CA GLY A 39 -1.46 8.47 -24.92
C GLY A 39 -0.43 9.48 -24.44
N TYR A 40 -0.31 10.55 -25.20
CA TYR A 40 0.67 11.62 -24.96
C TYR A 40 0.05 12.99 -25.20
N PHE A 41 0.38 13.94 -24.33
CA PHE A 41 0.11 15.36 -24.52
C PHE A 41 1.38 16.14 -24.25
N ARG A 42 1.66 17.16 -25.07
CA ARG A 42 2.84 18.02 -24.93
C ARG A 42 2.50 19.45 -25.33
N ASP A 43 2.94 20.41 -24.52
CA ASP A 43 3.02 21.82 -24.90
C ASP A 43 4.39 22.41 -24.50
N GLU A 44 4.53 23.75 -24.51
CA GLU A 44 5.81 24.41 -24.18
C GLU A 44 6.27 24.23 -22.72
N HIS A 45 5.37 23.86 -21.81
CA HIS A 45 5.65 23.70 -20.38
C HIS A 45 5.46 22.28 -19.86
N VAL A 46 4.49 21.52 -20.39
CA VAL A 46 4.08 20.24 -19.82
C VAL A 46 4.23 19.11 -20.83
N GLN A 47 4.66 17.94 -20.33
CA GLN A 47 4.45 16.66 -20.99
C GLN A 47 3.66 15.72 -20.09
N PHE A 48 2.64 15.09 -20.64
CA PHE A 48 1.90 13.99 -20.02
C PHE A 48 2.02 12.74 -20.89
N GLY A 49 2.23 11.61 -20.22
CA GLY A 49 2.23 10.27 -20.80
C GLY A 49 1.32 9.36 -19.96
N PHE A 50 0.56 8.52 -20.64
CA PHE A 50 -0.42 7.66 -20.00
C PHE A 50 -0.36 6.23 -20.52
N ARG A 51 -0.66 5.27 -19.62
CA ARG A 51 -0.86 3.84 -19.88
C ARG A 51 -2.22 3.44 -19.34
N ARG A 52 -3.10 2.93 -20.19
CA ARG A 52 -4.48 2.60 -19.83
C ARG A 52 -4.68 1.09 -19.66
N LEU A 53 -5.38 0.71 -18.59
CA LEU A 53 -6.09 -0.57 -18.49
C LEU A 53 -7.57 -0.24 -18.57
N SER A 54 -8.24 -0.77 -19.58
CA SER A 54 -9.62 -0.42 -19.93
C SER A 54 -10.59 -1.18 -19.02
N ILE A 55 -11.34 -0.45 -18.19
CA ILE A 55 -12.29 -1.02 -17.21
C ILE A 55 -13.66 -0.39 -17.31
N ILE A 56 -13.72 0.94 -17.46
CA ILE A 56 -14.93 1.71 -17.72
C ILE A 56 -14.77 2.43 -19.06
N ASP A 57 -15.86 2.46 -19.83
CA ASP A 57 -15.97 3.16 -21.11
C ASP A 57 -14.82 2.75 -22.06
N LEU A 58 -14.81 1.46 -22.42
CA LEU A 58 -13.70 0.81 -23.13
C LEU A 58 -13.28 1.55 -24.41
N GLU A 59 -14.20 2.24 -25.08
CA GLU A 59 -13.95 2.92 -26.35
C GLU A 59 -13.58 4.42 -26.22
N ALA A 60 -14.17 5.16 -25.26
CA ALA A 60 -14.00 6.63 -25.20
C ALA A 60 -13.16 7.13 -24.01
N GLY A 61 -12.65 6.24 -23.14
CA GLY A 61 -11.83 6.61 -21.98
C GLY A 61 -10.34 6.88 -22.26
N HIS A 62 -9.96 7.30 -23.47
CA HIS A 62 -8.56 7.61 -23.83
C HIS A 62 -8.04 8.79 -23.00
N GLN A 63 -6.76 8.75 -22.63
CA GLN A 63 -6.09 9.81 -21.87
C GLN A 63 -4.68 10.06 -22.41
N PRO A 64 -4.15 11.30 -22.36
CA PRO A 64 -4.70 12.49 -21.69
C PRO A 64 -6.03 13.00 -22.27
N LEU A 65 -6.99 13.33 -21.41
CA LEU A 65 -8.33 13.79 -21.81
C LEU A 65 -8.42 15.31 -21.70
N THR A 66 -9.11 15.97 -22.64
CA THR A 66 -9.27 17.43 -22.65
C THR A 66 -10.70 17.86 -22.33
N TYR A 67 -10.86 19.09 -21.83
CA TYR A 67 -12.16 19.68 -21.48
C TYR A 67 -12.16 21.19 -21.74
N GLU A 68 -13.35 21.77 -21.99
CA GLU A 68 -13.56 23.20 -22.28
C GLU A 68 -12.66 23.75 -23.40
N ASN A 69 -12.90 23.31 -24.65
CA ASN A 69 -12.13 23.73 -25.82
C ASN A 69 -10.61 23.56 -25.62
N ASP A 70 -10.22 22.42 -25.06
CA ASP A 70 -8.85 22.04 -24.74
C ASP A 70 -8.14 22.93 -23.70
N ARG A 71 -8.86 23.75 -22.91
CA ARG A 71 -8.24 24.53 -21.83
C ARG A 71 -7.60 23.63 -20.77
N TYR A 72 -8.34 22.63 -20.32
CA TYR A 72 -7.89 21.70 -19.30
C TYR A 72 -7.46 20.37 -19.92
N VAL A 73 -6.40 19.78 -19.39
CA VAL A 73 -5.89 18.46 -19.79
C VAL A 73 -5.70 17.60 -18.54
N ILE A 74 -6.23 16.39 -18.50
CA ILE A 74 -6.13 15.48 -17.36
C ILE A 74 -5.44 14.16 -17.71
N ILE A 75 -4.63 13.67 -16.77
CA ILE A 75 -4.22 12.27 -16.64
C ILE A 75 -4.61 11.75 -15.27
N PHE A 76 -5.19 10.55 -15.21
CA PHE A 76 -5.83 10.01 -14.03
C PHE A 76 -5.63 8.49 -13.93
N ASN A 77 -5.05 8.07 -12.80
CA ASN A 77 -4.95 6.68 -12.40
C ASN A 77 -5.84 6.44 -11.19
N GLY A 78 -6.92 5.68 -11.38
CA GLY A 78 -7.83 5.36 -10.29
C GLY A 78 -9.21 4.94 -10.78
N GLU A 79 -10.19 5.07 -9.89
CA GLU A 79 -11.61 4.86 -10.12
C GLU A 79 -12.40 5.80 -9.19
N ILE A 80 -13.33 6.60 -9.73
CA ILE A 80 -14.23 7.45 -8.96
C ILE A 80 -15.60 6.78 -8.83
N TYR A 81 -15.81 6.07 -7.73
CA TYR A 81 -17.01 5.25 -7.52
C TYR A 81 -18.32 6.03 -7.60
N ASN A 82 -18.35 7.31 -7.22
CA ASN A 82 -19.54 8.17 -7.29
C ASN A 82 -19.65 9.00 -8.58
N TYR A 83 -18.94 8.64 -9.65
CA TYR A 83 -18.92 9.43 -10.89
C TYR A 83 -20.32 9.59 -11.53
N VAL A 84 -21.19 8.60 -11.41
CA VAL A 84 -22.58 8.65 -11.93
C VAL A 84 -23.35 9.78 -11.25
N GLU A 85 -23.32 9.79 -9.92
CA GLU A 85 -23.99 10.80 -9.11
C GLU A 85 -23.39 12.20 -9.32
N LEU A 86 -22.06 12.29 -9.46
CA LEU A 86 -21.38 13.56 -9.75
C LEU A 86 -21.70 14.09 -11.15
N ARG A 87 -21.80 13.21 -12.14
CA ARG A 87 -22.18 13.57 -13.51
C ARG A 87 -23.58 14.19 -13.56
N GLU A 88 -24.55 13.57 -12.91
CA GLU A 88 -25.92 14.10 -12.80
C GLU A 88 -25.92 15.50 -12.18
N MET A 89 -25.21 15.68 -11.07
CA MET A 89 -25.08 16.98 -10.40
C MET A 89 -24.42 18.06 -11.28
N LEU A 90 -23.45 17.68 -12.13
CA LEU A 90 -22.79 18.60 -13.06
C LEU A 90 -23.65 18.94 -14.27
N LEU A 91 -24.42 17.98 -14.80
CA LEU A 91 -25.41 18.22 -15.86
C LEU A 91 -26.45 19.25 -15.41
N GLU A 92 -26.93 19.17 -14.17
CA GLU A 92 -27.84 20.17 -13.59
C GLU A 92 -27.21 21.57 -13.48
N LYS A 93 -25.89 21.65 -13.38
CA LYS A 93 -25.12 22.92 -13.37
C LYS A 93 -24.75 23.42 -14.77
N GLY A 94 -25.15 22.72 -15.83
CA GLY A 94 -24.90 23.10 -17.22
C GLY A 94 -23.60 22.56 -17.81
N ALA A 95 -22.95 21.59 -17.16
CA ALA A 95 -21.80 20.90 -17.74
C ALA A 95 -22.22 20.07 -18.96
N THR A 96 -21.29 19.87 -19.89
CA THR A 96 -21.48 19.03 -21.08
C THR A 96 -20.43 17.94 -21.08
N PHE A 97 -20.79 16.75 -21.56
CA PHE A 97 -19.91 15.58 -21.55
C PHE A 97 -19.86 14.93 -22.92
N ALA A 98 -18.67 14.51 -23.34
CA ALA A 98 -18.38 13.81 -24.57
C ALA A 98 -18.22 12.29 -24.37
N THR A 99 -17.89 11.85 -23.15
CA THR A 99 -17.68 10.44 -22.79
C THR A 99 -18.62 10.04 -21.65
N GLN A 100 -18.57 8.77 -21.23
CA GLN A 100 -19.20 8.28 -20.00
C GLN A 100 -18.16 7.93 -18.93
N SER A 101 -16.89 8.30 -19.15
CA SER A 101 -15.79 7.96 -18.25
C SER A 101 -15.82 8.80 -16.98
N ASP A 102 -15.36 8.20 -15.89
CA ASP A 102 -15.15 8.90 -14.62
C ASP A 102 -14.06 9.98 -14.73
N THR A 103 -13.07 9.80 -15.61
CA THR A 103 -12.07 10.83 -15.95
C THR A 103 -12.70 12.16 -16.35
N GLU A 104 -13.72 12.14 -17.23
CA GLU A 104 -14.37 13.38 -17.71
C GLU A 104 -15.12 14.07 -16.56
N VAL A 105 -15.68 13.30 -15.63
CA VAL A 105 -16.33 13.83 -14.43
C VAL A 105 -15.34 14.60 -13.55
N ILE A 106 -14.11 14.12 -13.37
CA ILE A 106 -13.10 14.80 -12.56
C ILE A 106 -12.74 16.16 -13.17
N ILE A 107 -12.39 16.19 -14.47
CA ILE A 107 -11.97 17.43 -15.14
C ILE A 107 -13.11 18.44 -15.26
N ALA A 108 -14.34 17.98 -15.50
CA ALA A 108 -15.52 18.84 -15.49
C ALA A 108 -15.79 19.41 -14.08
N LEU A 109 -15.63 18.60 -13.04
CA LEU A 109 -15.77 19.05 -11.65
C LEU A 109 -14.72 20.10 -11.29
N TYR A 110 -13.47 19.90 -11.70
CA TYR A 110 -12.40 20.89 -11.54
C TYR A 110 -12.67 22.18 -12.31
N ALA A 111 -13.20 22.11 -13.54
CA ALA A 111 -13.56 23.31 -14.29
C ALA A 111 -14.59 24.17 -13.55
N HIS A 112 -15.56 23.54 -12.86
CA HIS A 112 -16.62 24.23 -12.11
C HIS A 112 -16.24 24.67 -10.69
N MET A 113 -15.38 23.89 -10.02
CA MET A 113 -15.11 24.06 -8.58
C MET A 113 -13.64 24.28 -8.23
N LYS A 114 -12.75 24.22 -9.23
CA LYS A 114 -11.30 24.27 -9.10
C LYS A 114 -10.81 23.26 -8.05
N GLU A 115 -9.92 23.65 -7.15
CA GLU A 115 -9.28 22.76 -6.18
C GLU A 115 -10.28 22.07 -5.25
N LYS A 116 -11.46 22.67 -5.01
CA LYS A 116 -12.53 22.08 -4.18
C LYS A 116 -13.18 20.83 -4.78
N CYS A 117 -12.85 20.48 -6.02
CA CYS A 117 -13.34 19.24 -6.63
C CYS A 117 -13.02 17.99 -5.78
N VAL A 118 -11.87 17.97 -5.08
CA VAL A 118 -11.42 16.81 -4.28
C VAL A 118 -12.37 16.46 -3.13
N ASP A 119 -13.12 17.44 -2.60
CA ASP A 119 -14.04 17.24 -1.48
C ASP A 119 -15.23 16.34 -1.86
N TYR A 120 -15.56 16.28 -3.15
CA TYR A 120 -16.72 15.53 -3.67
C TYR A 120 -16.36 14.12 -4.12
N LEU A 121 -15.07 13.83 -4.34
CA LEU A 121 -14.64 12.56 -4.89
C LEU A 121 -14.79 11.43 -3.84
N ARG A 122 -15.35 10.30 -4.26
CA ARG A 122 -15.34 9.03 -3.53
C ARG A 122 -14.70 8.00 -4.45
N GLY A 123 -13.48 7.58 -4.14
CA GLY A 123 -12.69 6.78 -5.06
C GLY A 123 -11.26 6.54 -4.56
N MET A 124 -10.54 5.72 -5.32
CA MET A 124 -9.09 5.61 -5.25
C MET A 124 -8.51 6.36 -6.44
N PHE A 125 -7.56 7.27 -6.25
CA PHE A 125 -7.13 8.16 -7.33
C PHE A 125 -5.78 8.81 -7.08
N ALA A 126 -5.05 8.97 -8.17
CA ALA A 126 -4.04 9.99 -8.35
C ALA A 126 -4.25 10.62 -9.73
N PHE A 127 -4.28 11.95 -9.83
CA PHE A 127 -4.46 12.62 -11.12
C PHE A 127 -3.72 13.95 -11.18
N MET A 128 -3.44 14.39 -12.42
CA MET A 128 -2.90 15.71 -12.74
C MET A 128 -3.82 16.42 -13.72
N ILE A 129 -4.07 17.71 -13.50
CA ILE A 129 -4.80 18.60 -14.39
C ILE A 129 -3.90 19.78 -14.73
N TRP A 130 -3.67 20.00 -16.02
CA TRP A 130 -3.00 21.18 -16.55
C TRP A 130 -4.02 22.20 -17.04
N ASP A 131 -4.00 23.41 -16.48
CA ASP A 131 -4.73 24.56 -16.99
C ASP A 131 -3.81 25.36 -17.91
N ARG A 132 -4.07 25.31 -19.23
CA ARG A 132 -3.23 25.94 -20.26
C ARG A 132 -3.34 27.47 -20.27
N GLU A 133 -4.45 28.02 -19.77
CA GLU A 133 -4.65 29.47 -19.73
C GLU A 133 -3.97 30.08 -18.51
N GLU A 134 -4.17 29.46 -17.33
CA GLU A 134 -3.56 29.91 -16.07
C GLU A 134 -2.11 29.42 -15.91
N LYS A 135 -1.64 28.53 -16.79
CA LYS A 135 -0.32 27.85 -16.70
C LYS A 135 -0.10 27.23 -15.32
N LYS A 136 -1.09 26.45 -14.88
CA LYS A 136 -1.17 25.89 -13.53
C LYS A 136 -1.35 24.38 -13.57
N LEU A 137 -0.46 23.66 -12.91
CA LEU A 137 -0.57 22.22 -12.68
C LEU A 137 -1.25 21.98 -11.33
N PHE A 138 -2.34 21.24 -11.34
CA PHE A 138 -3.04 20.78 -10.15
C PHE A 138 -2.93 19.26 -10.06
N GLY A 139 -2.52 18.73 -8.91
CA GLY A 139 -2.45 17.29 -8.69
C GLY A 139 -3.10 16.90 -7.38
N ALA A 140 -3.72 15.72 -7.31
CA ALA A 140 -4.31 15.21 -6.06
C ALA A 140 -4.11 13.70 -5.89
N ARG A 141 -4.01 13.26 -4.63
CA ARG A 141 -3.92 11.85 -4.22
C ARG A 141 -5.04 11.53 -3.23
N ASP A 142 -5.63 10.35 -3.39
CA ASP A 142 -6.79 9.92 -2.61
C ASP A 142 -6.58 9.88 -1.09
N HIS A 143 -7.69 9.78 -0.39
CA HIS A 143 -7.85 9.80 1.06
C HIS A 143 -6.81 8.91 1.78
N PHE A 144 -6.67 7.64 1.37
CA PHE A 144 -5.82 6.66 2.05
C PHE A 144 -4.47 6.45 1.37
N GLY A 145 -4.28 6.98 0.17
CA GLY A 145 -3.08 6.79 -0.65
C GLY A 145 -3.08 5.46 -1.39
N ILE A 146 -4.27 4.94 -1.73
CA ILE A 146 -4.47 3.68 -2.46
C ILE A 146 -3.75 3.73 -3.81
N LYS A 147 -3.75 4.89 -4.47
CA LYS A 147 -2.97 5.11 -5.70
C LYS A 147 -1.66 5.84 -5.38
N PRO A 148 -0.53 5.38 -5.93
CA PRO A 148 0.74 6.06 -5.74
C PRO A 148 0.85 7.34 -6.57
N LEU A 149 1.55 8.33 -6.01
CA LEU A 149 1.93 9.56 -6.70
C LEU A 149 3.29 10.02 -6.21
N TYR A 150 4.31 9.82 -7.05
CA TYR A 150 5.68 10.26 -6.82
C TYR A 150 5.92 11.62 -7.47
N ILE A 151 6.78 12.42 -6.84
CA ILE A 151 7.18 13.73 -7.31
C ILE A 151 8.67 13.97 -7.05
N ALA A 152 9.32 14.70 -7.94
CA ALA A 152 10.70 15.10 -7.79
C ALA A 152 10.97 16.43 -8.49
N GLN A 153 11.94 17.19 -7.99
CA GLN A 153 12.39 18.45 -8.58
C GLN A 153 13.85 18.32 -9.00
N GLN A 154 14.16 18.61 -10.27
CA GLN A 154 15.54 18.71 -10.75
C GLN A 154 15.70 19.96 -11.62
N GLY A 155 16.50 20.91 -11.13
CA GLY A 155 16.67 22.19 -11.81
C GLY A 155 15.33 22.91 -11.96
N ASP A 156 14.96 23.25 -13.20
CA ASP A 156 13.73 23.94 -13.58
C ASP A 156 12.60 22.99 -14.00
N THR A 157 12.72 21.69 -13.70
CA THR A 157 11.73 20.68 -14.08
C THR A 157 11.21 19.93 -12.86
N THR A 158 9.87 19.90 -12.72
CA THR A 158 9.16 19.05 -11.78
C THR A 158 8.70 17.79 -12.50
N PHE A 159 9.09 16.61 -12.01
CA PHE A 159 8.65 15.31 -12.52
C PHE A 159 7.60 14.69 -11.60
N PHE A 160 6.63 13.98 -12.17
CA PHE A 160 5.64 13.20 -11.42
C PHE A 160 5.30 11.91 -12.14
N ALA A 161 5.00 10.86 -11.38
CA ALA A 161 4.67 9.55 -11.94
C ALA A 161 3.90 8.66 -10.96
N SER A 162 3.22 7.65 -11.50
CA SER A 162 2.65 6.55 -10.70
C SER A 162 3.71 5.60 -10.13
N GLU A 163 4.87 5.47 -10.78
CA GLU A 163 5.99 4.63 -10.32
C GLU A 163 7.31 5.40 -10.37
N LYS A 164 8.04 5.34 -9.26
CA LYS A 164 9.30 6.06 -9.03
C LYS A 164 10.35 5.75 -10.10
N LYS A 165 10.43 4.49 -10.55
CA LYS A 165 11.40 4.06 -11.58
C LYS A 165 11.33 4.90 -12.86
N SER A 166 10.15 5.42 -13.21
CA SER A 166 9.95 6.27 -14.38
C SER A 166 10.67 7.60 -14.23
N ILE A 167 10.60 8.22 -13.05
CA ILE A 167 11.31 9.46 -12.72
C ILE A 167 12.82 9.22 -12.72
N MET A 168 13.26 8.11 -12.12
CA MET A 168 14.68 7.73 -12.05
C MET A 168 15.33 7.47 -13.40
N HIS A 169 14.54 7.21 -14.45
CA HIS A 169 15.09 7.01 -15.79
C HIS A 169 15.73 8.27 -16.39
N VAL A 170 15.24 9.44 -15.99
CA VAL A 170 15.67 10.74 -16.55
C VAL A 170 16.39 11.63 -15.53
N MET A 171 16.21 11.36 -14.23
CA MET A 171 16.88 12.09 -13.17
C MET A 171 18.31 11.62 -12.95
N GLU A 172 19.13 12.54 -12.45
CA GLU A 172 20.46 12.20 -11.95
C GLU A 172 20.33 11.35 -10.68
N ASP A 173 20.94 10.17 -10.67
CA ASP A 173 20.96 9.30 -9.50
C ASP A 173 21.94 9.83 -8.45
N LYS A 174 21.39 10.31 -7.33
CA LYS A 174 22.14 10.78 -6.17
C LYS A 174 22.40 9.68 -5.14
N GLY A 175 21.95 8.45 -5.40
CA GLY A 175 22.14 7.28 -4.56
C GLY A 175 21.07 7.10 -3.48
N VAL A 176 21.40 6.25 -2.50
CA VAL A 176 20.48 5.80 -1.45
C VAL A 176 20.36 6.87 -0.36
N ASN A 177 19.14 7.22 0.04
CA ASN A 177 18.87 8.09 1.18
C ASN A 177 19.24 7.37 2.50
N PRO A 178 20.27 7.83 3.24
CA PRO A 178 20.76 7.13 4.44
C PRO A 178 19.76 7.17 5.60
N THR A 179 18.98 8.25 5.73
CA THR A 179 17.94 8.39 6.77
C THR A 179 16.81 7.40 6.52
N SER A 180 16.29 7.39 5.29
CA SER A 180 15.25 6.44 4.89
C SER A 180 15.72 4.98 4.96
N LEU A 181 17.01 4.70 4.68
CA LEU A 181 17.59 3.36 4.89
C LEU A 181 17.60 2.94 6.36
N GLN A 182 17.98 3.84 7.28
CA GLN A 182 17.95 3.56 8.71
C GLN A 182 16.52 3.30 9.23
N HIS A 183 15.53 4.03 8.70
CA HIS A 183 14.11 3.77 8.98
C HIS A 183 13.63 2.45 8.38
N TYR A 184 14.05 2.11 7.16
CA TYR A 184 13.72 0.84 6.51
C TYR A 184 14.09 -0.36 7.37
N PHE A 185 15.25 -0.36 8.03
CA PHE A 185 15.62 -1.47 8.92
C PHE A 185 14.78 -1.57 10.21
N THR A 186 13.98 -0.57 10.54
CA THR A 186 12.97 -0.69 11.61
C THR A 186 11.60 -1.07 11.06
N TYR A 187 11.15 -0.34 10.03
CA TYR A 187 9.79 -0.40 9.51
C TYR A 187 9.57 -1.45 8.41
N GLN A 188 10.65 -1.96 7.80
CA GLN A 188 10.65 -2.86 6.63
C GLN A 188 10.24 -2.22 5.29
N TYR A 189 10.00 -0.91 5.28
CA TYR A 189 9.70 -0.07 4.12
C TYR A 189 10.23 1.36 4.38
N GLY A 190 10.40 2.16 3.33
CA GLY A 190 10.66 3.60 3.45
C GLY A 190 9.39 4.35 3.90
N PRO A 191 9.37 5.00 5.08
CA PRO A 191 8.19 5.73 5.54
C PRO A 191 7.91 6.96 4.65
N GLU A 192 6.64 7.14 4.26
CA GLU A 192 6.22 8.33 3.50
C GLU A 192 6.39 9.61 4.34
N PRO A 193 6.69 10.78 3.72
CA PRO A 193 6.74 11.04 2.28
C PRO A 193 8.07 10.69 1.60
N GLU A 194 9.11 10.36 2.35
CA GLU A 194 10.43 10.03 1.78
C GLU A 194 10.42 8.70 1.04
N THR A 195 11.38 8.54 0.13
CA THR A 195 11.73 7.26 -0.50
C THR A 195 13.18 6.90 -0.19
N LEU A 196 13.58 5.67 -0.51
CA LEU A 196 14.99 5.29 -0.43
C LEU A 196 15.88 5.99 -1.47
N THR A 197 15.31 6.76 -2.39
CA THR A 197 16.04 7.56 -3.35
C THR A 197 16.03 9.03 -2.94
N ILE A 198 17.19 9.66 -2.94
CA ILE A 198 17.34 11.10 -2.70
C ILE A 198 16.53 11.91 -3.73
N ASP A 199 15.88 12.98 -3.26
CA ASP A 199 15.09 13.95 -4.05
C ASP A 199 13.81 13.43 -4.72
N VAL A 200 13.43 12.16 -4.50
CA VAL A 200 12.13 11.63 -4.94
C VAL A 200 11.26 11.37 -3.72
N ASN A 201 10.10 12.02 -3.68
CA ASN A 201 9.14 11.93 -2.59
C ASN A 201 7.79 11.43 -3.10
N LYS A 202 6.91 11.02 -2.19
CA LYS A 202 5.50 10.78 -2.47
C LYS A 202 4.65 11.94 -1.97
N ILE A 203 3.62 12.29 -2.73
CA ILE A 203 2.56 13.18 -2.22
C ILE A 203 1.79 12.43 -1.12
N GLU A 204 1.64 13.05 0.04
CA GLU A 204 0.91 12.43 1.15
C GLU A 204 -0.56 12.12 0.79
N PRO A 205 -1.16 11.04 1.33
CA PRO A 205 -2.60 10.77 1.21
C PRO A 205 -3.48 11.93 1.66
N GLY A 206 -4.62 12.15 0.99
CA GLY A 206 -5.57 13.22 1.34
C GLY A 206 -5.01 14.62 1.09
N HIS A 207 -4.07 14.78 0.16
CA HIS A 207 -3.51 16.06 -0.26
C HIS A 207 -3.73 16.33 -1.74
N TYR A 208 -3.85 17.61 -2.06
CA TYR A 208 -3.63 18.14 -3.39
C TYR A 208 -2.44 19.09 -3.39
N PHE A 209 -1.90 19.37 -4.56
CA PHE A 209 -0.91 20.42 -4.74
C PHE A 209 -1.24 21.29 -5.95
N VAL A 210 -0.72 22.51 -5.91
CA VAL A 210 -0.77 23.48 -7.00
C VAL A 210 0.66 23.90 -7.32
N LYS A 211 1.01 23.87 -8.60
CA LYS A 211 2.29 24.34 -9.12
C LYS A 211 2.04 25.28 -10.29
N GLU A 212 2.22 26.57 -10.05
CA GLU A 212 2.23 27.61 -11.07
C GLU A 212 3.66 27.88 -11.54
N ILE A 213 3.81 28.30 -12.79
CA ILE A 213 5.10 28.72 -13.34
C ILE A 213 5.70 29.86 -12.51
N GLY A 214 6.97 29.71 -12.12
CA GLY A 214 7.73 30.69 -11.35
C GLY A 214 7.39 30.77 -9.87
N LYS A 215 6.50 29.91 -9.36
CA LYS A 215 6.13 29.84 -7.93
C LYS A 215 6.53 28.51 -7.33
N GLU A 216 6.76 28.51 -6.02
CA GLU A 216 6.94 27.26 -5.27
C GLU A 216 5.66 26.41 -5.30
N MET A 217 5.82 25.11 -5.15
CA MET A 217 4.69 24.20 -5.06
C MET A 217 3.95 24.37 -3.73
N GLU A 218 2.64 24.57 -3.79
CA GLU A 218 1.79 24.65 -2.61
C GLU A 218 1.09 23.30 -2.41
N ILE A 219 1.26 22.68 -1.24
CA ILE A 219 0.64 21.38 -0.89
C ILE A 219 -0.38 21.61 0.22
N HIS A 220 -1.61 21.13 0.01
CA HIS A 220 -2.74 21.31 0.91
C HIS A 220 -3.36 19.97 1.27
N ARG A 221 -3.62 19.77 2.56
CA ARG A 221 -4.38 18.63 3.06
C ARG A 221 -5.88 18.92 2.97
N TYR A 222 -6.61 18.10 2.23
CA TYR A 222 -8.07 18.17 2.14
C TYR A 222 -8.76 17.10 2.99
N TRP A 223 -8.06 16.02 3.33
CA TRP A 223 -8.63 14.95 4.17
C TRP A 223 -7.62 14.38 5.17
N LYS A 224 -8.13 13.96 6.33
CA LYS A 224 -7.35 13.27 7.36
C LYS A 224 -8.22 12.35 8.21
N PRO A 225 -7.80 11.11 8.50
CA PRO A 225 -8.58 10.18 9.30
C PRO A 225 -8.45 10.47 10.79
N TYR A 226 -9.55 10.83 11.44
CA TYR A 226 -9.64 10.97 12.90
C TYR A 226 -10.70 10.01 13.47
N PHE A 227 -10.37 9.35 14.57
CA PHE A 227 -11.31 8.50 15.32
C PHE A 227 -12.11 9.36 16.30
N ASN A 228 -13.43 9.33 16.18
CA ASN A 228 -14.33 10.15 16.98
C ASN A 228 -15.50 9.27 17.45
N ALA A 229 -15.24 8.46 18.49
CA ALA A 229 -16.22 7.53 19.02
C ALA A 229 -17.52 8.25 19.39
N SER A 230 -18.65 7.68 18.96
CA SER A 230 -19.99 8.20 19.24
C SER A 230 -20.64 7.44 20.38
N SER A 231 -21.73 7.98 20.93
CA SER A 231 -22.53 7.35 21.98
C SER A 231 -23.64 6.43 21.44
N ALA A 232 -23.61 6.06 20.16
CA ALA A 232 -24.63 5.19 19.58
C ALA A 232 -24.60 3.79 20.22
N THR A 233 -25.74 3.13 20.19
CA THR A 233 -25.87 1.77 20.71
C THR A 233 -25.10 0.78 19.85
N LYS A 234 -24.82 -0.39 20.41
CA LYS A 234 -24.10 -1.46 19.71
C LYS A 234 -24.87 -1.92 18.47
N GLU A 235 -26.19 -2.05 18.59
CA GLU A 235 -27.08 -2.48 17.51
C GLU A 235 -27.10 -1.46 16.36
N GLU A 236 -27.12 -0.16 16.67
CA GLU A 236 -27.02 0.90 15.66
C GLU A 236 -25.68 0.84 14.91
N HIS A 237 -24.58 0.60 15.62
CA HIS A 237 -23.28 0.41 14.97
C HIS A 237 -23.24 -0.85 14.09
N ILE A 238 -23.80 -1.98 14.55
CA ILE A 238 -23.89 -3.22 13.75
C ILE A 238 -24.66 -2.95 12.45
N GLN A 239 -25.79 -2.24 12.51
CA GLN A 239 -26.57 -1.92 11.32
C GLN A 239 -25.82 -0.97 10.39
N ALA A 240 -25.22 0.09 10.93
CA ALA A 240 -24.42 1.03 10.13
C ALA A 240 -23.25 0.34 9.42
N ILE A 241 -22.58 -0.63 10.06
CA ILE A 241 -21.51 -1.43 9.44
C ILE A 241 -22.05 -2.26 8.27
N ARG A 242 -23.21 -2.90 8.44
CA ARG A 242 -23.82 -3.68 7.36
C ARG A 242 -24.15 -2.79 6.18
N ASP A 243 -24.90 -1.72 6.42
CA ASP A 243 -25.38 -0.81 5.39
C ASP A 243 -24.21 -0.23 4.57
N VAL A 244 -23.17 0.24 5.26
CA VAL A 244 -22.01 0.86 4.58
C VAL A 244 -21.14 -0.15 3.84
N LEU A 245 -21.03 -1.39 4.31
CA LEU A 245 -20.29 -2.43 3.59
C LEU A 245 -21.04 -2.90 2.34
N TYR A 246 -22.37 -3.03 2.40
CA TYR A 246 -23.18 -3.31 1.21
C TYR A 246 -23.09 -2.15 0.20
N ASP A 247 -23.20 -0.90 0.65
CA ASP A 247 -23.05 0.27 -0.21
C ASP A 247 -21.66 0.34 -0.85
N SER A 248 -20.61 0.16 -0.05
CA SER A 248 -19.24 0.22 -0.55
C SER A 248 -18.96 -0.90 -1.56
N VAL A 249 -19.29 -2.16 -1.26
CA VAL A 249 -19.09 -3.25 -2.22
C VAL A 249 -19.90 -2.99 -3.50
N LYS A 250 -21.12 -2.45 -3.40
CA LYS A 250 -21.96 -2.13 -4.55
C LYS A 250 -21.28 -1.14 -5.50
N VAL A 251 -20.75 -0.03 -4.97
CA VAL A 251 -20.10 0.96 -5.83
C VAL A 251 -18.74 0.47 -6.36
N HIS A 252 -18.03 -0.38 -5.61
CA HIS A 252 -16.79 -1.03 -6.08
C HIS A 252 -17.02 -2.13 -7.12
N MET A 253 -18.24 -2.65 -7.26
CA MET A 253 -18.63 -3.62 -8.30
C MET A 253 -18.98 -2.96 -9.66
N ARG A 254 -19.06 -1.61 -9.74
CA ARG A 254 -19.29 -0.89 -11.00
C ARG A 254 -18.12 -1.10 -11.97
N SER A 255 -18.33 -1.87 -13.04
CA SER A 255 -17.28 -2.18 -14.03
C SER A 255 -17.89 -2.69 -15.34
N ASP A 256 -17.29 -2.37 -16.48
CA ASP A 256 -17.66 -2.92 -17.80
C ASP A 256 -16.92 -4.25 -18.11
N VAL A 257 -16.04 -4.69 -17.21
CA VAL A 257 -15.23 -5.91 -17.34
C VAL A 257 -15.46 -6.86 -16.16
N PRO A 258 -15.10 -8.16 -16.29
CA PRO A 258 -15.31 -9.12 -15.22
C PRO A 258 -14.59 -8.73 -13.92
N VAL A 259 -15.33 -8.83 -12.80
CA VAL A 259 -14.85 -8.60 -11.44
C VAL A 259 -14.77 -9.93 -10.68
N GLY A 260 -13.64 -10.18 -10.02
CA GLY A 260 -13.42 -11.29 -9.09
C GLY A 260 -13.15 -10.82 -7.66
N SER A 261 -12.74 -11.74 -6.78
CA SER A 261 -12.34 -11.39 -5.41
C SER A 261 -11.24 -12.31 -4.87
N PHE A 262 -10.30 -11.75 -4.11
CA PHE A 262 -9.36 -12.55 -3.34
C PHE A 262 -10.04 -13.17 -2.11
N LEU A 263 -9.70 -14.43 -1.82
CA LEU A 263 -10.27 -15.18 -0.69
C LEU A 263 -9.15 -15.88 0.09
N SER A 264 -8.85 -15.39 1.29
CA SER A 264 -7.79 -15.90 2.17
C SER A 264 -8.30 -16.78 3.32
N GLY A 265 -9.62 -17.04 3.38
CA GLY A 265 -10.24 -17.76 4.50
C GLY A 265 -10.26 -16.98 5.82
N GLY A 266 -9.83 -15.72 5.81
CA GLY A 266 -10.06 -14.74 6.87
C GLY A 266 -11.46 -14.13 6.78
N ILE A 267 -11.90 -13.45 7.85
CA ILE A 267 -13.23 -12.83 7.87
C ILE A 267 -13.37 -11.69 6.86
N ASP A 268 -12.32 -10.91 6.66
CA ASP A 268 -12.39 -9.68 5.86
C ASP A 268 -12.67 -9.98 4.38
N SER A 269 -11.84 -10.83 3.78
CA SER A 269 -12.04 -11.29 2.39
C SER A 269 -13.35 -12.07 2.23
N SER A 270 -13.75 -12.84 3.26
CA SER A 270 -15.02 -13.57 3.23
C SER A 270 -16.23 -12.62 3.25
N ILE A 271 -16.21 -11.52 4.00
CA ILE A 271 -17.28 -10.51 3.99
C ILE A 271 -17.42 -9.93 2.58
N ILE A 272 -16.30 -9.47 1.99
CA ILE A 272 -16.30 -8.87 0.65
C ILE A 272 -16.81 -9.86 -0.39
N ALA A 273 -16.31 -11.10 -0.41
CA ALA A 273 -16.74 -12.12 -1.34
C ALA A 273 -18.22 -12.51 -1.16
N SER A 274 -18.71 -12.55 0.08
CA SER A 274 -20.12 -12.89 0.37
C SER A 274 -21.07 -11.82 -0.14
N ILE A 275 -20.77 -10.54 0.09
CA ILE A 275 -21.58 -9.41 -0.39
C ILE A 275 -21.50 -9.30 -1.92
N ALA A 276 -20.30 -9.39 -2.50
CA ALA A 276 -20.10 -9.29 -3.95
C ALA A 276 -20.82 -10.40 -4.72
N ARG A 277 -20.86 -11.62 -4.17
CA ARG A 277 -21.62 -12.76 -4.70
C ARG A 277 -23.11 -12.47 -4.86
N GLU A 278 -23.71 -11.70 -3.96
CA GLU A 278 -25.14 -11.37 -4.05
C GLU A 278 -25.44 -10.53 -5.30
N MET A 279 -24.46 -9.73 -5.74
CA MET A 279 -24.55 -8.89 -6.94
C MET A 279 -24.13 -9.66 -8.19
N ASN A 280 -23.14 -10.55 -8.07
CA ASN A 280 -22.67 -11.43 -9.14
C ASN A 280 -22.61 -12.89 -8.65
N PRO A 281 -23.65 -13.71 -8.88
CA PRO A 281 -23.67 -15.11 -8.47
C PRO A 281 -22.55 -15.97 -9.08
N ASN A 282 -21.94 -15.53 -10.20
CA ASN A 282 -20.84 -16.22 -10.88
C ASN A 282 -19.46 -15.66 -10.48
N LEU A 283 -19.36 -14.97 -9.33
CA LEU A 283 -18.12 -14.39 -8.84
C LEU A 283 -17.00 -15.44 -8.83
N LEU A 284 -15.88 -15.10 -9.47
CA LEU A 284 -14.66 -15.90 -9.39
C LEU A 284 -13.84 -15.46 -8.18
N THR A 285 -13.37 -16.43 -7.40
CA THR A 285 -12.51 -16.19 -6.25
C THR A 285 -11.12 -16.78 -6.47
N PHE A 286 -10.10 -16.14 -5.89
CA PHE A 286 -8.71 -16.54 -6.05
C PHE A 286 -8.01 -16.63 -4.71
N SER A 287 -7.20 -17.67 -4.55
CA SER A 287 -6.54 -18.01 -3.30
C SER A 287 -5.13 -18.52 -3.59
N VAL A 288 -4.23 -18.34 -2.64
CA VAL A 288 -2.84 -18.74 -2.77
C VAL A 288 -2.37 -19.47 -1.51
N GLY A 289 -1.56 -20.49 -1.73
CA GLY A 289 -0.92 -21.28 -0.68
C GLY A 289 0.50 -21.67 -1.06
N PHE A 290 1.14 -22.41 -0.15
CA PHE A 290 2.49 -22.93 -0.33
C PHE A 290 2.46 -24.46 -0.35
N GLU A 291 3.42 -25.08 -1.04
CA GLU A 291 3.60 -26.54 -1.03
C GLU A 291 4.00 -27.05 0.38
N GLN A 292 4.57 -26.17 1.20
CA GLN A 292 4.96 -26.47 2.58
C GLN A 292 3.73 -26.79 3.45
N ARG A 293 3.71 -28.00 4.02
CA ARG A 293 2.63 -28.45 4.91
C ARG A 293 2.51 -27.55 6.14
N GLY A 294 1.26 -27.19 6.49
CA GLY A 294 0.94 -26.39 7.67
C GLY A 294 0.96 -24.87 7.45
N PHE A 295 1.29 -24.40 6.24
CA PHE A 295 1.38 -22.98 5.88
C PHE A 295 0.32 -22.54 4.85
N SER A 296 -0.74 -23.33 4.64
CA SER A 296 -1.72 -23.07 3.58
C SER A 296 -3.08 -22.66 4.15
N GLU A 297 -3.56 -21.47 3.76
CA GLU A 297 -4.94 -21.01 3.99
C GLU A 297 -5.94 -21.59 2.97
N VAL A 298 -5.44 -22.30 1.95
CA VAL A 298 -6.20 -22.80 0.80
C VAL A 298 -7.37 -23.70 1.21
N ASP A 299 -7.17 -24.59 2.19
CA ASP A 299 -8.24 -25.51 2.60
C ASP A 299 -9.48 -24.76 3.13
N VAL A 300 -9.25 -23.66 3.85
CA VAL A 300 -10.35 -22.85 4.39
C VAL A 300 -10.93 -21.92 3.36
N ALA A 301 -10.10 -21.35 2.48
CA ALA A 301 -10.61 -20.59 1.34
C ALA A 301 -11.52 -21.46 0.46
N LYS A 302 -11.14 -22.73 0.25
CA LYS A 302 -11.94 -23.72 -0.46
C LYS A 302 -13.24 -24.04 0.27
N GLU A 303 -13.20 -24.32 1.58
CA GLU A 303 -14.42 -24.55 2.36
C GLU A 303 -15.38 -23.34 2.31
N THR A 304 -14.84 -22.12 2.42
CA THR A 304 -15.61 -20.89 2.31
C THR A 304 -16.22 -20.74 0.91
N ALA A 305 -15.44 -20.96 -0.15
CA ALA A 305 -15.93 -20.90 -1.52
C ALA A 305 -17.04 -21.93 -1.80
N GLU A 306 -16.90 -23.15 -1.30
CA GLU A 306 -17.92 -24.21 -1.41
C GLU A 306 -19.23 -23.82 -0.73
N LYS A 307 -19.16 -23.28 0.50
CA LYS A 307 -20.37 -22.79 1.22
C LYS A 307 -20.99 -21.55 0.56
N LEU A 308 -20.16 -20.72 -0.06
CA LEU A 308 -20.64 -19.58 -0.86
C LEU A 308 -21.12 -20.00 -2.25
N GLY A 309 -20.89 -21.24 -2.69
CA GLY A 309 -21.25 -21.68 -4.04
C GLY A 309 -20.54 -20.89 -5.16
N VAL A 310 -19.34 -20.38 -4.88
CA VAL A 310 -18.52 -19.62 -5.84
C VAL A 310 -17.34 -20.45 -6.33
N LYS A 311 -16.88 -20.21 -7.56
CA LYS A 311 -15.71 -20.91 -8.09
C LYS A 311 -14.44 -20.33 -7.47
N ASN A 312 -13.52 -21.20 -7.05
CA ASN A 312 -12.24 -20.80 -6.46
C ASN A 312 -11.06 -21.36 -7.24
N HIS A 313 -10.14 -20.47 -7.62
CA HIS A 313 -8.88 -20.77 -8.29
C HIS A 313 -7.75 -20.70 -7.27
N ASN A 314 -6.96 -21.77 -7.18
CA ASN A 314 -5.90 -21.92 -6.20
C ASN A 314 -4.54 -21.97 -6.88
N VAL A 315 -3.58 -21.20 -6.35
CA VAL A 315 -2.16 -21.25 -6.76
C VAL A 315 -1.33 -21.77 -5.60
N PHE A 316 -0.42 -22.70 -5.88
CA PHE A 316 0.60 -23.16 -4.94
C PHE A 316 1.96 -22.66 -5.40
N ILE A 317 2.77 -22.18 -4.46
CA ILE A 317 4.09 -21.62 -4.73
C ILE A 317 5.16 -22.50 -4.07
N SER A 318 6.16 -22.88 -4.86
CA SER A 318 7.38 -23.53 -4.39
C SER A 318 8.43 -22.51 -3.95
N ALA A 319 9.39 -22.93 -3.10
CA ALA A 319 10.52 -22.08 -2.71
C ALA A 319 11.34 -21.59 -3.92
N LYS A 320 11.46 -22.44 -4.95
CA LYS A 320 12.17 -22.11 -6.18
C LYS A 320 11.49 -21.00 -6.97
N GLU A 321 10.18 -21.13 -7.24
CA GLU A 321 9.42 -20.08 -7.94
C GLU A 321 9.44 -18.76 -7.16
N PHE A 322 9.37 -18.85 -5.83
CA PHE A 322 9.47 -17.70 -4.95
C PHE A 322 10.82 -16.97 -5.14
N MET A 323 11.95 -17.71 -5.13
CA MET A 323 13.28 -17.13 -5.32
C MET A 323 13.50 -16.57 -6.74
N ASP A 324 13.04 -17.29 -7.77
CA ASP A 324 13.24 -16.93 -9.16
C ASP A 324 12.51 -15.63 -9.55
N GLU A 325 11.28 -15.45 -9.07
CA GLU A 325 10.46 -14.25 -9.37
C GLU A 325 10.80 -13.06 -8.45
N PHE A 326 11.55 -13.28 -7.35
CA PHE A 326 11.80 -12.24 -6.34
C PHE A 326 12.47 -10.96 -6.90
N PRO A 327 13.52 -11.02 -7.75
CA PRO A 327 14.10 -9.81 -8.34
C PRO A 327 13.08 -9.00 -9.16
N LYS A 328 12.24 -9.67 -9.95
CA LYS A 328 11.20 -9.01 -10.74
C LYS A 328 10.15 -8.35 -9.85
N ILE A 329 9.75 -9.03 -8.78
CA ILE A 329 8.83 -8.49 -7.77
C ILE A 329 9.40 -7.22 -7.13
N ILE A 330 10.68 -7.22 -6.74
CA ILE A 330 11.34 -6.04 -6.18
C ILE A 330 11.44 -4.90 -7.20
N TRP A 331 11.66 -5.20 -8.49
CA TRP A 331 11.60 -4.19 -9.56
C TRP A 331 10.21 -3.56 -9.73
N HIS A 332 9.13 -4.29 -9.44
CA HIS A 332 7.79 -3.69 -9.43
C HIS A 332 7.55 -2.79 -8.21
N MET A 333 8.27 -3.01 -7.11
CA MET A 333 8.04 -2.31 -5.84
C MET A 333 8.58 -0.88 -5.80
N ASP A 334 9.49 -0.50 -6.71
CA ASP A 334 10.25 0.77 -6.76
C ASP A 334 11.22 0.99 -5.59
N ASP A 335 10.74 0.87 -4.36
CA ASP A 335 11.51 0.83 -3.11
C ASP A 335 11.43 -0.59 -2.53
N PRO A 336 12.42 -1.03 -1.72
CA PRO A 336 12.33 -2.32 -1.08
C PRO A 336 11.19 -2.31 -0.06
N LEU A 337 10.35 -3.34 -0.14
CA LEU A 337 9.38 -3.70 0.88
C LEU A 337 9.70 -5.12 1.36
N ALA A 338 10.03 -5.25 2.63
CA ALA A 338 10.43 -6.52 3.23
C ALA A 338 9.27 -7.29 3.87
N ASP A 339 8.05 -7.15 3.35
CA ASP A 339 6.97 -8.07 3.69
C ASP A 339 6.97 -9.27 2.73
N PRO A 340 7.28 -10.49 3.22
CA PRO A 340 7.24 -11.69 2.40
C PRO A 340 5.89 -11.92 1.71
N ALA A 341 4.78 -11.40 2.27
CA ALA A 341 3.45 -11.57 1.69
C ALA A 341 3.24 -10.83 0.35
N ALA A 342 4.15 -9.94 -0.05
CA ALA A 342 4.13 -9.34 -1.39
C ALA A 342 4.31 -10.39 -2.50
N VAL A 343 5.14 -11.40 -2.28
CA VAL A 343 5.41 -12.46 -3.27
C VAL A 343 4.18 -13.32 -3.58
N PRO A 344 3.50 -13.95 -2.60
CA PRO A 344 2.28 -14.70 -2.88
C PRO A 344 1.15 -13.85 -3.44
N LEU A 345 1.08 -12.57 -3.09
CA LEU A 345 0.14 -11.63 -3.70
C LEU A 345 0.42 -11.45 -5.21
N TYR A 346 1.69 -11.38 -5.62
CA TYR A 346 2.07 -11.36 -7.04
C TYR A 346 1.55 -12.61 -7.78
N PHE A 347 1.72 -13.80 -7.21
CA PHE A 347 1.28 -15.04 -7.84
C PHE A 347 -0.25 -15.17 -7.92
N VAL A 348 -0.99 -14.79 -6.88
CA VAL A 348 -2.47 -14.83 -6.93
C VAL A 348 -3.02 -13.80 -7.91
N ALA A 349 -2.39 -12.63 -8.02
CA ALA A 349 -2.74 -11.64 -9.03
C ALA A 349 -2.46 -12.14 -10.46
N LYS A 350 -1.30 -12.79 -10.66
CA LYS A 350 -0.94 -13.44 -11.94
C LYS A 350 -1.95 -14.50 -12.37
N GLU A 351 -2.49 -15.27 -11.42
CA GLU A 351 -3.57 -16.21 -11.71
C GLU A 351 -4.90 -15.51 -11.97
N ALA A 352 -5.28 -14.55 -11.13
CA ALA A 352 -6.55 -13.83 -11.28
C ALA A 352 -6.64 -13.12 -12.63
N ARG A 353 -5.55 -12.51 -13.11
CA ARG A 353 -5.53 -11.80 -14.40
C ARG A 353 -5.94 -12.69 -15.57
N LYS A 354 -5.71 -14.01 -15.51
CA LYS A 354 -6.12 -14.94 -16.59
C LYS A 354 -7.65 -15.02 -16.76
N HIS A 355 -8.43 -14.55 -15.78
CA HIS A 355 -9.88 -14.71 -15.75
C HIS A 355 -10.63 -13.38 -15.58
N VAL A 356 -10.03 -12.39 -14.92
CA VAL A 356 -10.67 -11.10 -14.59
C VAL A 356 -9.69 -9.94 -14.72
N THR A 357 -10.21 -8.73 -14.92
CA THR A 357 -9.40 -7.49 -14.96
C THR A 357 -9.45 -6.73 -13.64
N VAL A 358 -10.48 -6.99 -12.82
CA VAL A 358 -10.70 -6.35 -11.51
C VAL A 358 -10.86 -7.41 -10.43
N VAL A 359 -10.30 -7.17 -9.25
CA VAL A 359 -10.50 -7.99 -8.05
C VAL A 359 -10.79 -7.13 -6.82
N LEU A 360 -11.70 -7.61 -5.97
CA LEU A 360 -11.94 -7.03 -4.65
C LEU A 360 -11.06 -7.70 -3.58
N SER A 361 -10.59 -6.90 -2.62
CA SER A 361 -9.80 -7.36 -1.47
C SER A 361 -10.32 -6.82 -0.13
N GLY A 362 -10.01 -7.54 0.94
CA GLY A 362 -10.37 -7.20 2.33
C GLY A 362 -9.37 -6.28 3.06
N GLU A 363 -8.41 -5.68 2.36
CA GLU A 363 -7.39 -4.83 2.98
C GLU A 363 -7.98 -3.58 3.64
N GLY A 364 -7.34 -3.10 4.72
CA GLY A 364 -7.81 -1.96 5.53
C GLY A 364 -8.78 -2.33 6.64
N ALA A 365 -9.40 -3.52 6.61
CA ALA A 365 -10.34 -3.94 7.64
C ALA A 365 -9.70 -4.00 9.05
N ASP A 366 -8.43 -4.38 9.14
CA ASP A 366 -7.69 -4.45 10.41
C ASP A 366 -7.47 -3.09 11.06
N GLU A 367 -7.04 -2.12 10.27
CA GLU A 367 -6.76 -0.75 10.68
C GLU A 367 -8.03 -0.02 11.10
N LEU A 368 -9.16 -0.27 10.43
CA LEU A 368 -10.43 0.40 10.71
C LEU A 368 -11.17 -0.21 11.91
N PHE A 369 -11.28 -1.54 11.94
CA PHE A 369 -12.11 -2.28 12.91
C PHE A 369 -11.32 -2.92 14.06
N GLY A 370 -10.03 -2.60 14.20
CA GLY A 370 -9.21 -3.06 15.31
C GLY A 370 -8.92 -4.56 15.24
N GLY A 371 -8.32 -5.02 14.14
CA GLY A 371 -8.16 -6.45 13.83
C GLY A 371 -6.82 -7.09 14.20
N TYR A 372 -5.75 -6.31 14.38
CA TYR A 372 -4.46 -6.84 14.78
C TYR A 372 -4.45 -7.31 16.23
N ASN A 373 -3.89 -8.50 16.48
CA ASN A 373 -3.81 -9.06 17.84
C ASN A 373 -3.07 -8.14 18.82
N ILE A 374 -2.10 -7.35 18.33
CA ILE A 374 -1.35 -6.40 19.14
C ILE A 374 -2.25 -5.32 19.77
N TYR A 375 -3.39 -4.98 19.16
CA TYR A 375 -4.36 -4.04 19.75
C TYR A 375 -5.00 -4.52 21.06
N ARG A 376 -4.85 -5.81 21.40
CA ARG A 376 -5.26 -6.34 22.72
C ARG A 376 -4.22 -6.14 23.80
N GLU A 377 -3.01 -5.74 23.43
CA GLU A 377 -1.90 -5.58 24.35
C GLU A 377 -2.19 -4.55 25.46
N PRO A 378 -2.76 -3.35 25.20
CA PRO A 378 -3.09 -2.41 26.27
C PRO A 378 -4.00 -3.01 27.35
N ASN A 379 -5.00 -3.81 26.95
CA ASN A 379 -5.88 -4.51 27.88
C ASN A 379 -5.13 -5.53 28.75
N SER A 380 -4.12 -6.19 28.16
CA SER A 380 -3.27 -7.17 28.85
C SER A 380 -2.28 -6.51 29.82
N LEU A 381 -1.94 -5.24 29.59
CA LEU A 381 -1.01 -4.44 30.39
C LEU A 381 -1.72 -3.46 31.33
N LYS A 382 -3.05 -3.49 31.40
CA LYS A 382 -3.87 -2.54 32.19
C LYS A 382 -3.44 -2.43 33.65
N MET A 383 -2.91 -3.51 34.24
CA MET A 383 -2.37 -3.48 35.60
C MET A 383 -1.23 -2.46 35.81
N PHE A 384 -0.45 -2.16 34.77
CA PHE A 384 0.64 -1.19 34.84
C PHE A 384 0.15 0.26 34.78
N SER A 385 -1.06 0.53 34.27
CA SER A 385 -1.58 1.90 34.25
C SER A 385 -1.87 2.43 35.66
N TYR A 386 -2.09 1.54 36.63
CA TYR A 386 -2.24 1.87 38.05
C TYR A 386 -0.91 2.17 38.77
N ILE A 387 0.24 1.93 38.12
CA ILE A 387 1.57 2.18 38.70
C ILE A 387 2.00 3.62 38.37
N PRO A 388 2.31 4.47 39.37
CA PRO A 388 2.81 5.83 39.12
C PRO A 388 4.13 5.83 38.32
N SER A 389 4.39 6.88 37.53
CA SER A 389 5.56 6.98 36.66
C SER A 389 6.91 6.70 37.32
N PRO A 390 7.20 7.17 38.56
CA PRO A 390 8.44 6.81 39.25
C PRO A 390 8.59 5.30 39.49
N GLY A 391 7.49 4.60 39.79
CA GLY A 391 7.46 3.15 39.95
C GLY A 391 7.70 2.41 38.64
N LYS A 392 7.15 2.92 37.53
CA LYS A 392 7.44 2.40 36.18
C LYS A 392 8.92 2.56 35.81
N SER A 393 9.55 3.69 36.12
CA SER A 393 10.97 3.91 35.85
C SER A 393 11.86 2.93 36.62
N VAL A 394 11.53 2.64 37.88
CA VAL A 394 12.25 1.63 38.68
C VAL A 394 12.07 0.23 38.09
N LEU A 395 10.84 -0.15 37.74
CA LEU A 395 10.56 -1.45 37.13
C LEU A 395 11.24 -1.61 35.75
N LYS A 396 11.31 -0.54 34.95
CA LYS A 396 12.01 -0.50 33.65
C LYS A 396 13.53 -0.64 33.84
N ALA A 397 14.11 0.01 34.85
CA ALA A 397 15.53 -0.16 35.19
C ALA A 397 15.84 -1.59 35.65
N LEU A 398 14.98 -2.17 36.49
CA LEU A 398 15.09 -3.55 36.95
C LEU A 398 14.95 -4.56 35.80
N SER A 399 14.03 -4.32 34.85
CA SER A 399 13.90 -5.19 33.68
C SER A 399 15.12 -5.09 32.75
N GLY A 400 15.71 -3.90 32.61
CA GLY A 400 16.96 -3.70 31.85
C GLY A 400 18.13 -4.51 32.40
N ALA A 401 18.17 -4.74 33.72
CA ALA A 401 19.18 -5.58 34.38
C ALA A 401 18.94 -7.09 34.22
N LEU A 402 17.76 -7.53 33.75
CA LEU A 402 17.49 -8.94 33.49
C LEU A 402 18.14 -9.40 32.18
N LYS A 403 18.66 -10.63 32.14
CA LYS A 403 19.19 -11.23 30.91
C LYS A 403 18.10 -11.35 29.84
N GLU A 404 18.48 -11.18 28.57
CA GLU A 404 17.58 -11.48 27.46
C GLU A 404 17.09 -12.94 27.52
N GLY A 405 15.82 -13.15 27.18
CA GLY A 405 15.17 -14.47 27.29
C GLY A 405 14.59 -14.82 28.68
N PHE A 406 14.79 -13.99 29.71
CA PHE A 406 14.16 -14.22 31.02
C PHE A 406 12.62 -14.06 30.94
N LYS A 407 11.89 -15.06 31.45
CA LYS A 407 10.41 -15.06 31.44
C LYS A 407 9.88 -13.83 32.20
N GLY A 408 9.09 -13.01 31.51
CA GLY A 408 8.48 -11.80 32.08
C GLY A 408 9.25 -10.49 31.86
N LYS A 409 10.52 -10.52 31.42
CA LYS A 409 11.30 -9.30 31.11
C LYS A 409 10.57 -8.41 30.09
N SER A 410 10.24 -8.98 28.93
CA SER A 410 9.52 -8.27 27.87
C SER A 410 8.12 -7.80 28.30
N PHE A 411 7.46 -8.50 29.22
CA PHE A 411 6.16 -8.08 29.75
C PHE A 411 6.30 -6.84 30.66
N LEU A 412 7.30 -6.83 31.54
CA LEU A 412 7.62 -5.67 32.39
C LEU A 412 8.06 -4.46 31.58
N GLU A 413 8.96 -4.66 30.61
CA GLU A 413 9.45 -3.58 29.73
C GLU A 413 8.30 -2.90 28.98
N ARG A 414 7.40 -3.70 28.38
CA ARG A 414 6.25 -3.18 27.65
C ARG A 414 5.24 -2.50 28.59
N GLY A 415 4.99 -3.06 29.77
CA GLY A 415 4.10 -2.46 30.77
C GLY A 415 4.59 -1.13 31.33
N CYS A 416 5.91 -0.93 31.40
CA CYS A 416 6.52 0.27 31.97
C CYS A 416 6.92 1.32 30.93
N THR A 417 6.80 1.00 29.64
CA THR A 417 7.13 1.90 28.54
C THR A 417 5.84 2.49 27.95
N PRO A 418 5.73 3.82 27.79
CA PRO A 418 4.58 4.47 27.15
C PRO A 418 4.30 3.89 25.75
N ILE A 419 3.04 3.92 25.31
CA ILE A 419 2.68 3.37 23.99
C ILE A 419 3.45 4.10 22.87
N GLU A 420 3.66 5.39 23.04
CA GLU A 420 4.38 6.31 22.15
C GLU A 420 5.84 5.89 21.91
N GLU A 421 6.46 5.24 22.90
CA GLU A 421 7.86 4.79 22.84
C GLU A 421 8.00 3.34 22.37
N ARG A 422 6.91 2.59 22.22
CA ARG A 422 6.99 1.14 21.95
C ARG A 422 6.11 0.65 20.81
N TYR A 423 5.16 1.47 20.34
CA TYR A 423 4.33 1.16 19.20
C TYR A 423 4.58 2.18 18.08
N TYR A 424 5.06 1.67 16.95
CA TYR A 424 5.35 2.47 15.76
C TYR A 424 4.82 1.79 14.49
N GLY A 425 4.14 0.66 14.64
CA GLY A 425 3.63 -0.16 13.56
C GLY A 425 3.73 -1.64 13.90
N ASN A 426 3.24 -2.47 12.97
CA ASN A 426 3.32 -3.93 13.10
C ASN A 426 4.71 -4.50 12.77
N ALA A 427 5.55 -3.76 12.02
CA ALA A 427 6.95 -4.11 11.81
C ALA A 427 7.83 -3.64 12.96
N LYS A 428 8.65 -4.55 13.49
CA LYS A 428 9.71 -4.28 14.47
C LYS A 428 10.91 -5.15 14.13
N ILE A 429 11.65 -4.78 13.07
CA ILE A 429 12.69 -5.63 12.50
C ILE A 429 13.99 -5.55 13.31
N PHE A 430 14.73 -4.43 13.21
CA PHE A 430 15.94 -4.18 13.98
C PHE A 430 15.71 -3.08 15.02
N ARG A 431 16.25 -3.30 16.23
CA ARG A 431 16.37 -2.24 17.25
C ARG A 431 17.51 -1.28 16.90
N GLU A 432 17.55 -0.13 17.55
CA GLU A 432 18.59 0.90 17.30
C GLU A 432 20.00 0.36 17.55
N GLU A 433 20.21 -0.41 18.61
CA GLU A 433 21.49 -1.05 18.91
C GLU A 433 21.91 -2.07 17.84
N GLU A 434 20.95 -2.79 17.27
CA GLU A 434 21.22 -3.77 16.22
C GLU A 434 21.48 -3.10 14.88
N LYS A 435 20.85 -1.95 14.61
CA LYS A 435 21.14 -1.14 13.43
C LYS A 435 22.55 -0.57 13.47
N ALA A 436 23.05 -0.20 14.64
CA ALA A 436 24.43 0.25 14.81
C ALA A 436 25.48 -0.85 14.51
N GLU A 437 25.14 -2.13 14.74
CA GLU A 437 25.98 -3.27 14.35
C GLU A 437 25.82 -3.64 12.87
N LEU A 438 24.61 -3.54 12.34
CA LEU A 438 24.29 -3.88 10.95
C LEU A 438 24.80 -2.85 9.94
N MET A 439 24.66 -1.55 10.23
CA MET A 439 24.92 -0.47 9.27
C MET A 439 26.37 0.01 9.39
N LYS A 440 27.02 0.27 8.25
CA LYS A 440 28.37 0.87 8.25
C LYS A 440 28.38 2.33 8.71
N TYR A 441 27.29 3.03 8.44
CA TYR A 441 27.04 4.37 8.93
C TYR A 441 25.67 4.40 9.60
N TYR A 442 25.67 4.47 10.92
CA TYR A 442 24.49 4.65 11.74
C TYR A 442 24.49 6.06 12.32
N ASN A 443 23.37 6.77 12.18
CA ASN A 443 23.23 8.12 12.71
C ASN A 443 22.36 8.11 13.97
N GLU A 444 22.97 8.38 15.14
CA GLU A 444 22.27 8.45 16.43
C GLU A 444 21.20 9.54 16.49
N SER A 445 21.28 10.57 15.64
CA SER A 445 20.28 11.64 15.58
C SER A 445 19.02 11.26 14.81
N VAL A 446 19.01 10.11 14.13
CA VAL A 446 17.87 9.59 13.37
C VAL A 446 17.25 8.46 14.18
N ASN A 447 16.04 8.63 14.67
CA ASN A 447 15.36 7.63 15.47
C ASN A 447 14.06 7.20 14.81
N TYR A 448 13.67 5.91 14.92
CA TYR A 448 12.37 5.48 14.36
C TYR A 448 11.20 6.34 14.86
N MET A 449 11.26 6.89 16.07
CA MET A 449 10.22 7.76 16.65
C MET A 449 10.08 9.10 15.94
N ASP A 450 11.04 9.53 15.12
CA ASP A 450 10.93 10.79 14.36
C ASP A 450 9.73 10.76 13.41
N ILE A 451 9.37 9.57 12.93
CA ILE A 451 8.18 9.31 12.10
C ILE A 451 6.88 9.39 12.92
N THR A 452 6.85 8.82 14.12
CA THR A 452 5.59 8.64 14.88
C THR A 452 5.32 9.73 15.90
N LYS A 453 6.34 10.43 16.38
CA LYS A 453 6.23 11.47 17.41
C LYS A 453 5.33 12.63 16.98
N PRO A 454 5.41 13.18 15.75
CA PRO A 454 4.47 14.20 15.29
C PRO A 454 3.02 13.69 15.32
N LEU A 455 2.79 12.45 14.88
CA LEU A 455 1.47 11.83 14.85
C LEU A 455 0.89 11.66 16.26
N TYR A 456 1.67 11.11 17.20
CA TYR A 456 1.25 10.97 18.59
C TYR A 456 0.92 12.30 19.27
N ASN A 457 1.60 13.39 18.89
CA ASN A 457 1.33 14.71 19.45
C ASN A 457 -0.06 15.24 19.06
N GLU A 458 -0.65 14.77 17.96
CA GLU A 458 -1.98 15.18 17.51
C GLU A 458 -3.11 14.45 18.24
N ILE A 459 -2.84 13.24 18.73
CA ILE A 459 -3.83 12.30 19.30
C ILE A 459 -3.50 11.96 20.75
N LYS A 460 -2.97 12.93 21.52
CA LYS A 460 -2.55 12.73 22.91
C LYS A 460 -3.67 12.17 23.79
N ASP A 461 -4.90 12.61 23.52
CA ASP A 461 -6.09 12.30 24.31
C ASP A 461 -6.80 11.01 23.87
N TYR A 462 -6.31 10.33 22.82
CA TYR A 462 -6.86 9.04 22.41
C TYR A 462 -6.53 7.94 23.42
N ASP A 463 -7.39 6.92 23.49
CA ASP A 463 -7.05 5.68 24.17
C ASP A 463 -5.95 4.92 23.42
N ASP A 464 -5.21 4.06 24.11
CA ASP A 464 -4.06 3.35 23.53
C ASP A 464 -4.39 2.57 22.25
N VAL A 465 -5.59 1.99 22.13
CA VAL A 465 -5.97 1.23 20.92
C VAL A 465 -6.20 2.19 19.77
N SER A 466 -6.96 3.27 19.98
CA SER A 466 -7.17 4.30 18.96
C SER A 466 -5.86 4.96 18.54
N LYS A 467 -4.91 5.16 19.47
CA LYS A 467 -3.56 5.63 19.16
C LYS A 467 -2.83 4.67 18.22
N MET A 468 -2.87 3.38 18.51
CA MET A 468 -2.24 2.35 17.66
C MET A 468 -2.88 2.29 16.27
N GLN A 469 -4.22 2.33 16.17
CA GLN A 469 -4.93 2.37 14.90
C GLN A 469 -4.54 3.59 14.07
N TYR A 470 -4.50 4.77 14.70
CA TYR A 470 -4.09 6.00 14.05
C TYR A 470 -2.66 5.91 13.53
N ILE A 471 -1.70 5.44 14.33
CA ILE A 471 -0.31 5.24 13.85
C ILE A 471 -0.27 4.31 12.64
N ASP A 472 -0.98 3.17 12.68
CA ASP A 472 -0.99 2.24 11.55
C ASP A 472 -1.58 2.84 10.28
N MET A 473 -2.59 3.73 10.37
CA MET A 473 -3.12 4.44 9.19
C MET A 473 -2.09 5.35 8.51
N PHE A 474 -1.11 5.85 9.26
CA PHE A 474 -0.07 6.75 8.76
C PHE A 474 1.26 6.04 8.45
N THR A 475 1.50 4.87 9.01
CA THR A 475 2.72 4.09 8.76
C THR A 475 2.39 2.80 8.01
N TRP A 476 1.85 1.81 8.73
CA TRP A 476 1.66 0.44 8.26
C TRP A 476 0.75 0.31 7.02
N LEU A 477 -0.41 0.97 7.02
CA LEU A 477 -1.40 0.89 5.95
C LEU A 477 -0.83 1.37 4.61
N ARG A 478 -0.18 2.53 4.61
CA ARG A 478 0.35 3.16 3.39
C ARG A 478 1.72 2.62 2.99
N GLY A 479 2.56 2.28 3.97
CA GLY A 479 3.94 1.84 3.72
C GLY A 479 4.06 0.36 3.37
N ASP A 480 3.16 -0.48 3.87
CA ASP A 480 3.19 -1.93 3.67
C ASP A 480 1.98 -2.44 2.87
N ILE A 481 0.79 -2.29 3.46
CA ILE A 481 -0.44 -2.93 3.02
C ILE A 481 -0.83 -2.44 1.61
N LEU A 482 -1.06 -1.14 1.44
CA LEU A 482 -1.45 -0.57 0.16
C LEU A 482 -0.34 -0.57 -0.88
N LEU A 483 0.92 -0.48 -0.44
CA LEU A 483 2.06 -0.51 -1.35
C LEU A 483 2.16 -1.86 -2.07
N LYS A 484 2.19 -2.98 -1.33
CA LYS A 484 2.23 -4.30 -1.98
C LYS A 484 0.94 -4.57 -2.76
N ALA A 485 -0.20 -4.12 -2.23
CA ALA A 485 -1.50 -4.30 -2.87
C ALA A 485 -1.50 -3.72 -4.29
N ASP A 486 -1.20 -2.44 -4.44
CA ASP A 486 -1.15 -1.78 -5.75
C ASP A 486 -0.03 -2.35 -6.63
N LYS A 487 1.20 -2.45 -6.11
CA LYS A 487 2.36 -2.85 -6.93
C LYS A 487 2.24 -4.28 -7.45
N MET A 488 1.80 -5.23 -6.62
CA MET A 488 1.77 -6.65 -7.00
C MET A 488 0.60 -6.99 -7.92
N THR A 489 -0.57 -6.36 -7.75
CA THR A 489 -1.66 -6.56 -8.71
C THR A 489 -1.38 -5.85 -10.02
N MET A 490 -0.82 -4.63 -9.98
CA MET A 490 -0.50 -3.91 -11.21
C MET A 490 0.68 -4.47 -11.97
N ALA A 491 1.62 -5.15 -11.32
CA ALA A 491 2.64 -5.96 -12.00
C ALA A 491 2.03 -7.00 -12.97
N ASN A 492 0.77 -7.37 -12.76
CA ASN A 492 0.01 -8.32 -13.56
C ASN A 492 -1.20 -7.66 -14.26
N SER A 493 -1.19 -6.33 -14.46
CA SER A 493 -2.27 -5.60 -15.12
C SER A 493 -3.66 -5.88 -14.54
N LEU A 494 -3.74 -6.03 -13.21
CA LEU A 494 -4.95 -6.39 -12.48
C LEU A 494 -5.34 -5.27 -11.51
N GLU A 495 -6.54 -4.73 -11.66
CA GLU A 495 -7.04 -3.69 -10.76
C GLU A 495 -7.50 -4.28 -9.42
N LEU A 496 -6.83 -3.92 -8.33
CA LEU A 496 -7.31 -4.19 -6.99
C LEU A 496 -8.19 -3.06 -6.46
N ARG A 497 -9.35 -3.43 -5.94
CA ARG A 497 -10.32 -2.57 -5.25
C ARG A 497 -10.43 -2.99 -3.79
N VAL A 498 -10.51 -2.02 -2.88
CA VAL A 498 -10.43 -2.22 -1.42
C VAL A 498 -11.66 -1.62 -0.71
N PRO A 499 -12.84 -2.28 -0.73
CA PRO A 499 -14.08 -1.69 -0.21
C PRO A 499 -14.02 -1.26 1.27
N PHE A 500 -13.17 -1.88 2.09
CA PHE A 500 -12.98 -1.41 3.46
C PHE A 500 -12.34 -0.01 3.54
N LEU A 501 -11.52 0.39 2.57
CA LEU A 501 -10.86 1.70 2.50
C LEU A 501 -11.67 2.71 1.67
N ASP A 502 -12.98 2.66 1.85
CA ASP A 502 -13.90 3.68 1.41
C ASP A 502 -14.03 4.75 2.51
N LYS A 503 -14.08 6.03 2.13
CA LYS A 503 -14.22 7.12 3.11
C LYS A 503 -15.52 6.97 3.91
N GLU A 504 -16.59 6.45 3.30
CA GLU A 504 -17.86 6.21 3.98
C GLU A 504 -17.74 5.08 5.02
N VAL A 505 -16.99 4.00 4.71
CA VAL A 505 -16.73 2.89 5.64
C VAL A 505 -15.88 3.39 6.81
N PHE A 506 -14.86 4.22 6.55
CA PHE A 506 -14.08 4.86 7.59
C PHE A 506 -14.93 5.79 8.47
N ASP A 507 -15.85 6.56 7.91
CA ASP A 507 -16.74 7.44 8.66
C ASP A 507 -17.65 6.67 9.64
N VAL A 508 -18.04 5.45 9.29
CA VAL A 508 -18.72 4.53 10.23
C VAL A 508 -17.73 3.95 11.24
N ALA A 509 -16.59 3.43 10.79
CA ALA A 509 -15.61 2.77 11.64
C ALA A 509 -14.96 3.71 12.69
N SER A 510 -14.81 4.99 12.34
CA SER A 510 -14.26 6.04 13.20
C SER A 510 -15.16 6.38 14.39
N LYS A 511 -16.46 6.11 14.27
CA LYS A 511 -17.48 6.37 15.30
C LYS A 511 -17.66 5.22 16.29
N ILE A 512 -17.07 4.06 16.03
CA ILE A 512 -17.20 2.86 16.86
C ILE A 512 -16.29 3.00 18.10
N PRO A 513 -16.84 2.89 19.32
CA PRO A 513 -16.04 2.84 20.55
C PRO A 513 -15.08 1.64 20.60
N THR A 514 -13.90 1.83 21.22
CA THR A 514 -12.85 0.81 21.34
C THR A 514 -13.36 -0.48 21.99
N GLU A 515 -14.23 -0.38 22.99
CA GLU A 515 -14.84 -1.52 23.69
C GLU A 515 -15.71 -2.41 22.80
N PHE A 516 -16.18 -1.91 21.65
CA PHE A 516 -16.90 -2.71 20.67
C PHE A 516 -15.97 -3.33 19.62
N LYS A 517 -14.82 -2.71 19.34
CA LYS A 517 -13.79 -3.28 18.46
C LYS A 517 -13.05 -4.43 19.14
N ILE A 518 -12.65 -4.23 20.40
CA ILE A 518 -11.87 -5.17 21.21
C ILE A 518 -12.70 -5.66 22.40
N ALA A 519 -13.55 -6.67 22.17
CA ALA A 519 -14.43 -7.25 23.18
C ALA A 519 -14.21 -8.76 23.34
N ASN A 520 -14.66 -9.33 24.46
CA ASN A 520 -14.77 -10.78 24.67
C ASN A 520 -13.49 -11.58 24.37
N GLY A 521 -12.32 -10.98 24.59
CA GLY A 521 -11.03 -11.61 24.29
C GLY A 521 -10.74 -11.81 22.80
N THR A 522 -11.41 -11.07 21.91
CA THR A 522 -11.17 -11.07 20.47
C THR A 522 -10.97 -9.66 19.90
N THR A 523 -10.46 -9.61 18.67
CA THR A 523 -10.36 -8.41 17.83
C THR A 523 -11.53 -8.38 16.84
N LYS A 524 -11.83 -7.21 16.25
CA LYS A 524 -12.93 -7.06 15.29
C LYS A 524 -14.27 -7.56 15.81
N ALA A 525 -14.54 -7.44 17.12
CA ALA A 525 -15.69 -8.09 17.74
C ALA A 525 -17.01 -7.61 17.11
N ILE A 526 -17.20 -6.29 16.98
CA ILE A 526 -18.39 -5.74 16.34
C ILE A 526 -18.50 -6.07 14.85
N LEU A 527 -17.38 -6.14 14.12
CA LEU A 527 -17.39 -6.53 12.71
C LEU A 527 -17.81 -8.00 12.54
N ARG A 528 -17.36 -8.89 13.43
CA ARG A 528 -17.81 -10.29 13.49
C ARG A 528 -19.30 -10.39 13.77
N GLU A 529 -19.83 -9.54 14.64
CA GLU A 529 -21.27 -9.49 14.92
C GLU A 529 -22.07 -8.98 13.72
N ALA A 530 -21.61 -7.93 13.05
CA ALA A 530 -22.19 -7.43 11.81
C ALA A 530 -22.16 -8.48 10.69
N ALA A 531 -21.09 -9.27 10.60
CA ALA A 531 -20.94 -10.31 9.59
C ALA A 531 -21.82 -11.57 9.82
N ARG A 532 -22.43 -11.73 11.01
CA ARG A 532 -23.32 -12.88 11.27
C ARG A 532 -24.47 -12.89 10.27
N GLY A 533 -24.68 -14.05 9.63
CA GLY A 533 -25.69 -14.24 8.59
C GLY A 533 -25.26 -13.77 7.19
N ILE A 534 -24.13 -13.08 7.05
CA ILE A 534 -23.55 -12.70 5.76
C ILE A 534 -22.49 -13.72 5.33
N VAL A 535 -21.58 -14.06 6.26
CA VAL A 535 -20.52 -15.05 6.02
C VAL A 535 -20.89 -16.42 6.62
N PRO A 536 -20.29 -17.52 6.12
CA PRO A 536 -20.44 -18.83 6.75
C PRO A 536 -19.92 -18.86 8.19
N ASP A 537 -20.61 -19.58 9.09
CA ASP A 537 -20.33 -19.56 10.53
C ASP A 537 -18.89 -19.97 10.90
N HIS A 538 -18.26 -20.88 10.15
CA HIS A 538 -16.88 -21.33 10.43
C HIS A 538 -15.84 -20.21 10.31
N VAL A 539 -16.15 -19.15 9.56
CA VAL A 539 -15.29 -17.98 9.39
C VAL A 539 -15.31 -17.06 10.63
N LEU A 540 -16.45 -16.98 11.32
CA LEU A 540 -16.67 -16.05 12.43
C LEU A 540 -15.78 -16.36 13.64
N ASP A 541 -15.64 -17.64 13.98
CA ASP A 541 -14.92 -18.11 15.16
C ASP A 541 -13.43 -18.40 14.88
N ARG A 542 -13.01 -18.25 13.62
CA ARG A 542 -11.63 -18.55 13.22
C ARG A 542 -10.68 -17.51 13.79
N LYS A 543 -9.61 -18.00 14.43
CA LYS A 543 -8.50 -17.15 14.83
C LYS A 543 -7.83 -16.58 13.58
N LYS A 544 -7.48 -15.29 13.63
CA LYS A 544 -6.68 -14.65 12.58
C LYS A 544 -5.36 -15.40 12.42
N LEU A 545 -5.18 -16.02 11.26
CA LEU A 545 -3.87 -16.37 10.74
C LEU A 545 -3.44 -15.18 9.86
N GLY A 546 -2.18 -14.76 9.96
CA GLY A 546 -1.63 -13.85 8.94
C GLY A 546 -1.50 -14.59 7.62
N PHE A 547 -0.79 -14.01 6.65
CA PHE A 547 -0.36 -14.75 5.46
C PHE A 547 1.05 -15.32 5.71
N PRO A 548 1.22 -16.49 6.38
CA PRO A 548 2.53 -16.94 6.81
C PRO A 548 3.32 -17.49 5.62
N VAL A 549 4.33 -16.74 5.18
CA VAL A 549 5.31 -17.25 4.20
C VAL A 549 6.35 -18.09 4.94
N PRO A 550 6.65 -19.32 4.48
CA PRO A 550 7.54 -20.26 5.16
C PRO A 550 9.04 -19.90 5.07
N ILE A 551 9.40 -18.61 5.00
CA ILE A 551 10.81 -18.15 4.94
C ILE A 551 11.63 -18.64 6.14
N ARG A 552 10.99 -18.84 7.30
CA ARG A 552 11.64 -19.40 8.50
C ARG A 552 12.17 -20.82 8.27
N HIS A 553 11.50 -21.59 7.42
CA HIS A 553 11.91 -22.94 7.07
C HIS A 553 12.86 -22.91 5.88
N TRP A 554 12.47 -22.19 4.82
CA TRP A 554 13.25 -22.14 3.59
C TRP A 554 14.64 -21.55 3.78
N LEU A 555 14.83 -20.52 4.62
CA LEU A 555 16.17 -19.95 4.89
C LEU A 555 17.15 -20.95 5.52
N LYS A 556 16.64 -22.03 6.12
CA LYS A 556 17.48 -23.08 6.72
C LYS A 556 17.85 -24.20 5.74
N ASP A 557 17.20 -24.23 4.58
CA ASP A 557 17.32 -25.30 3.61
C ASP A 557 17.27 -24.72 2.19
N GLU A 558 16.10 -24.70 1.53
CA GLU A 558 16.01 -24.42 0.08
C GLU A 558 16.51 -23.02 -0.34
N MET A 559 16.41 -22.02 0.54
CA MET A 559 16.86 -20.64 0.31
C MET A 559 18.23 -20.33 0.92
N HIS A 560 18.87 -21.28 1.60
CA HIS A 560 20.12 -21.02 2.33
C HIS A 560 21.24 -20.51 1.40
N ASP A 561 21.55 -21.28 0.35
CA ASP A 561 22.62 -20.92 -0.59
C ASP A 561 22.26 -19.68 -1.41
N TRP A 562 20.97 -19.53 -1.73
CA TRP A 562 20.46 -18.32 -2.39
C TRP A 562 20.69 -17.06 -1.53
N ALA A 563 20.40 -17.14 -0.23
CA ALA A 563 20.64 -16.04 0.70
C ALA A 563 22.14 -15.71 0.81
N ILE A 564 23.00 -16.73 0.95
CA ILE A 564 24.47 -16.54 0.98
C ILE A 564 24.97 -15.86 -0.29
N ASN A 565 24.51 -16.30 -1.46
CA ASN A 565 24.91 -15.73 -2.73
C ASN A 565 24.49 -14.26 -2.84
N ILE A 566 23.26 -13.90 -2.46
CA ILE A 566 22.83 -12.50 -2.44
C ILE A 566 23.71 -11.66 -1.51
N ILE A 567 23.96 -12.14 -0.29
CA ILE A 567 24.77 -11.42 0.71
C ILE A 567 26.19 -11.19 0.18
N ASN A 568 26.81 -12.20 -0.42
CA ASN A 568 28.18 -12.10 -0.90
C ASN A 568 28.29 -11.21 -2.14
N GLU A 569 27.37 -11.35 -3.10
CA GLU A 569 27.45 -10.71 -4.41
C GLU A 569 26.94 -9.26 -4.43
N SER A 570 26.09 -8.83 -3.48
CA SER A 570 25.62 -7.44 -3.43
C SER A 570 26.79 -6.47 -3.18
N LYS A 571 26.81 -5.30 -3.81
CA LYS A 571 27.84 -4.26 -3.58
C LYS A 571 27.48 -3.32 -2.42
N THR A 572 26.92 -3.88 -1.35
CA THR A 572 26.40 -3.12 -0.20
C THR A 572 27.40 -2.97 0.95
N ASP A 573 28.68 -3.34 0.77
CA ASP A 573 29.73 -3.30 1.81
C ASP A 573 29.97 -1.91 2.41
N HIS A 574 29.58 -0.86 1.68
CA HIS A 574 29.65 0.53 2.11
C HIS A 574 28.45 0.98 2.95
N LEU A 575 27.38 0.17 3.01
CA LEU A 575 26.14 0.44 3.74
C LEU A 575 25.90 -0.55 4.87
N ILE A 576 26.24 -1.82 4.67
CA ILE A 576 25.87 -2.95 5.53
C ILE A 576 27.10 -3.80 5.89
N ASP A 577 27.17 -4.23 7.14
CA ASP A 577 28.08 -5.27 7.59
C ASP A 577 27.60 -6.67 7.17
N LYS A 578 28.11 -7.17 6.05
CA LYS A 578 27.74 -8.50 5.55
C LYS A 578 28.08 -9.63 6.51
N GLN A 579 29.15 -9.51 7.30
CA GLN A 579 29.55 -10.56 8.24
C GLN A 579 28.52 -10.69 9.36
N TYR A 580 27.99 -9.57 9.84
CA TYR A 580 26.87 -9.57 10.78
C TYR A 580 25.66 -10.34 10.23
N VAL A 581 25.31 -10.12 8.95
CA VAL A 581 24.19 -10.79 8.28
C VAL A 581 24.43 -12.30 8.12
N LEU A 582 25.64 -12.70 7.71
CA LEU A 582 26.02 -14.12 7.62
C LEU A 582 25.94 -14.81 8.98
N ASN A 583 26.41 -14.15 10.05
CA ASN A 583 26.33 -14.68 11.41
C ASN A 583 24.87 -14.85 11.86
N LEU A 584 23.97 -13.93 11.49
CA LEU A 584 22.53 -14.05 11.76
C LEU A 584 21.92 -15.27 11.02
N LEU A 585 22.29 -15.48 9.76
CA LEU A 585 21.85 -16.62 8.98
C LEU A 585 22.32 -17.95 9.60
N GLU A 586 23.60 -18.06 9.96
CA GLU A 586 24.13 -19.24 10.65
C GLU A 586 23.44 -19.49 11.99
N ALA A 587 23.22 -18.44 12.78
CA ALA A 587 22.51 -18.55 14.06
C ALA A 587 21.05 -19.01 13.87
N HIS A 588 20.40 -18.59 12.79
CA HIS A 588 19.05 -19.03 12.44
C HIS A 588 19.02 -20.51 12.07
N CYS A 589 19.94 -20.95 11.22
CA CYS A 589 20.08 -22.34 10.78
C CYS A 589 20.44 -23.26 11.94
N ALA A 590 21.23 -22.79 12.90
CA ALA A 590 21.59 -23.51 14.11
C ALA A 590 20.52 -23.46 15.24
N ASP A 591 19.31 -22.95 14.94
CA ASP A 591 18.19 -22.87 15.90
C ASP A 591 18.49 -22.06 17.18
N LYS A 592 19.42 -21.10 17.11
CA LYS A 592 19.73 -20.19 18.23
C LYS A 592 18.66 -19.11 18.42
N GLY A 593 17.85 -18.87 17.40
CA GLY A 593 16.74 -17.92 17.40
C GLY A 593 16.00 -17.85 16.06
N ASP A 594 14.85 -17.19 16.05
CA ASP A 594 14.15 -16.86 14.80
C ASP A 594 14.61 -15.49 14.29
N TYR A 595 15.54 -15.51 13.33
CA TYR A 595 16.09 -14.32 12.68
C TYR A 595 15.59 -14.17 11.24
N SER A 596 14.62 -14.99 10.83
CA SER A 596 14.14 -15.09 9.44
C SER A 596 13.69 -13.73 8.88
N ARG A 597 12.90 -12.97 9.66
CA ARG A 597 12.44 -11.62 9.26
C ARG A 597 13.59 -10.63 9.10
N LYS A 598 14.59 -10.66 9.98
CA LYS A 598 15.76 -9.77 9.91
C LYS A 598 16.61 -10.04 8.68
N ILE A 599 16.91 -11.33 8.44
CA ILE A 599 17.64 -11.77 7.26
C ILE A 599 16.88 -11.37 6.00
N TRP A 600 15.58 -11.66 5.94
CA TRP A 600 14.72 -11.30 4.82
C TRP A 600 14.72 -9.79 4.52
N THR A 601 14.64 -8.94 5.55
CA THR A 601 14.69 -7.48 5.37
C THR A 601 16.00 -7.02 4.73
N VAL A 602 17.13 -7.62 5.11
CA VAL A 602 18.42 -7.29 4.50
C VAL A 602 18.50 -7.83 3.07
N LEU A 603 18.05 -9.06 2.81
CA LEU A 603 18.04 -9.66 1.47
C LEU A 603 17.16 -8.86 0.49
N ALA A 604 15.98 -8.42 0.91
CA ALA A 604 15.10 -7.57 0.09
C ALA A 604 15.77 -6.25 -0.31
N PHE A 605 16.49 -5.63 0.64
CA PHE A 605 17.28 -4.43 0.34
C PHE A 605 18.44 -4.72 -0.61
N MET A 606 19.18 -5.82 -0.40
CA MET A 606 20.31 -6.19 -1.26
C MET A 606 19.87 -6.49 -2.70
N VAL A 607 18.74 -7.17 -2.89
CA VAL A 607 18.15 -7.40 -4.22
C VAL A 607 17.70 -6.10 -4.85
N TRP A 608 17.06 -5.20 -4.09
CA TRP A 608 16.70 -3.86 -4.56
C TRP A 608 17.93 -3.06 -5.01
N HIS A 609 18.99 -3.07 -4.21
CA HIS A 609 20.26 -2.40 -4.52
C HIS A 609 20.89 -2.98 -5.79
N GLN A 610 20.88 -4.32 -5.95
CA GLN A 610 21.35 -4.97 -7.17
C GLN A 610 20.58 -4.53 -8.43
N ILE A 611 19.28 -4.23 -8.31
CA ILE A 611 18.44 -3.79 -9.43
C ILE A 611 18.67 -2.30 -9.75
N TYR A 612 18.57 -1.44 -8.74
CA TYR A 612 18.47 0.01 -8.95
C TYR A 612 19.78 0.76 -8.83
N VAL A 613 20.78 0.23 -8.13
CA VAL A 613 22.08 0.89 -7.89
C VAL A 613 23.20 0.18 -8.65
N GLU A 614 23.25 -1.15 -8.58
CA GLU A 614 24.31 -1.93 -9.24
C GLU A 614 24.01 -2.25 -10.70
N HIS A 615 22.74 -2.14 -11.11
CA HIS A 615 22.24 -2.53 -12.42
C HIS A 615 22.67 -3.96 -12.83
N LYS A 616 22.64 -4.89 -11.88
CA LYS A 616 23.01 -6.30 -12.08
C LYS A 616 22.00 -7.05 -12.96
N TYR A 617 20.73 -6.66 -12.89
CA TYR A 617 19.64 -7.28 -13.63
C TYR A 617 19.30 -6.47 -14.89
N ASP A 618 19.03 -7.16 -16.00
CA ASP A 618 18.47 -6.51 -17.20
C ASP A 618 16.97 -6.29 -17.00
N THR A 619 16.60 -5.08 -16.62
CA THR A 619 15.20 -4.72 -16.36
C THR A 619 14.36 -4.68 -17.64
N ASN A 620 14.97 -4.62 -18.83
CA ASN A 620 14.25 -4.77 -20.09
C ASN A 620 13.70 -6.20 -20.26
N GLN A 621 14.43 -7.21 -19.74
CA GLN A 621 13.94 -8.58 -19.76
C GLN A 621 12.66 -8.72 -18.93
N PHE A 622 12.61 -8.12 -17.73
CA PHE A 622 11.41 -8.14 -16.89
C PHE A 622 10.21 -7.54 -17.60
N HIS A 623 10.43 -6.42 -18.30
CA HIS A 623 9.42 -5.75 -19.10
C HIS A 623 8.90 -6.60 -20.26
N GLU A 624 9.81 -7.18 -21.06
CA GLU A 624 9.44 -8.01 -22.21
C GLU A 624 8.73 -9.31 -21.80
N GLU A 625 9.11 -9.90 -20.67
CA GLU A 625 8.36 -11.01 -20.08
C GLU A 625 6.94 -10.62 -19.69
N THR A 626 6.76 -9.44 -19.12
CA THR A 626 5.42 -8.95 -18.74
C THR A 626 4.54 -8.69 -19.96
N LYS A 627 5.10 -8.10 -21.03
CA LYS A 627 4.42 -7.97 -22.32
C LYS A 627 4.01 -9.33 -22.89
N ARG A 628 4.93 -10.29 -22.94
CA ARG A 628 4.65 -11.64 -23.45
C ARG A 628 3.57 -12.34 -22.63
N ALA A 629 3.64 -12.23 -21.31
CA ALA A 629 2.63 -12.81 -20.42
C ALA A 629 1.25 -12.20 -20.68
N TYR A 630 1.18 -10.88 -20.92
CA TYR A 630 -0.05 -10.19 -21.28
C TYR A 630 -0.63 -10.68 -22.61
N SER A 631 0.20 -10.80 -23.65
CA SER A 631 -0.25 -11.25 -24.98
C SER A 631 -0.77 -12.70 -25.03
N LEU A 632 -0.58 -13.48 -23.98
CA LEU A 632 -1.07 -14.86 -23.86
C LEU A 632 -2.41 -14.98 -23.13
N VAL A 633 -2.84 -13.90 -22.46
CA VAL A 633 -4.15 -13.78 -21.78
C VAL A 633 -5.13 -13.14 -22.74
#